data_AF-A0A6S7ABZ4-F1
#
_entry.id   AF-A0A6S7ABZ4-F1
#
_cell.length_a   1.000
_cell.length_b   1.000
_cell.length_c   1.000
_cell.angle_alpha   90.00
_cell.angle_beta   90.00
_cell.angle_gamma   90.00
#
_symmetry.space_group_name_H-M   'P 1'
#
loop_
_entity.id
_entity.type
_entity.pdbx_description
1 polymer ?
#
loop_
_entity_poly.entity_id
_entity_poly.type
_entity_poly.pdbx_seq_one_letter_code
_entity_poly.pdbx_strand_id
1 'polypeptide(L)' 'MRVLFILILLANLGVYALGQGWLGARPEDEGRDGRRFSQELNPGAVTLAPRKTP' A
#
# COMPACT_ATOMS: atom_id res chain seq x y z
N MET A 1 -1.68 -35.74 -17.18
CA MET A 1 -0.59 -34.80 -16.79
C MET A 1 -0.85 -33.36 -17.18
N ARG A 2 -1.11 -33.05 -18.46
CA ARG A 2 -1.31 -31.66 -18.94
C ARG A 2 -2.50 -30.93 -18.29
N VAL A 3 -3.61 -31.64 -18.09
CA VAL A 3 -4.81 -31.06 -17.46
C VAL A 3 -4.54 -30.65 -16.01
N LEU A 4 -3.95 -31.55 -15.21
CA LEU A 4 -3.59 -31.25 -13.81
C LEU A 4 -2.64 -30.05 -13.72
N PHE A 5 -1.64 -29.98 -14.61
CA PHE A 5 -0.73 -28.85 -14.70
C PHE A 5 -1.47 -27.53 -14.95
N ILE A 6 -2.40 -27.50 -15.92
CA ILE A 6 -3.18 -26.29 -16.23
C ILE A 6 -4.05 -25.88 -15.04
N LEU A 7 -4.68 -26.82 -14.34
CA LEU A 7 -5.48 -26.51 -13.16
C LEU A 7 -4.66 -25.86 -12.04
N ILE A 8 -3.48 -26.42 -11.74
CA ILE A 8 -2.58 -25.87 -10.72
C ILE A 8 -2.05 -24.50 -11.15
N LEU A 9 -1.73 -24.32 -12.43
CA LEU A 9 -1.28 -23.04 -12.99
C LEU A 9 -2.37 -21.96 -12.81
N LEU A 10 -3.62 -22.26 -13.20
CA LEU A 10 -4.74 -21.32 -13.07
C LEU A 10 -5.04 -20.99 -11.60
N ALA A 11 -4.99 -21.98 -10.70
CA ALA A 11 -5.18 -21.74 -9.27
C ALA A 11 -4.13 -20.78 -8.69
N ASN A 12 -2.85 -20.99 -9.04
CA ASN A 12 -1.77 -20.09 -8.59
C ASN A 12 -1.92 -18.68 -9.16
N LEU A 13 -2.27 -18.57 -10.44
CA LEU A 13 -2.48 -17.28 -11.08
C LEU A 13 -3.65 -16.52 -10.44
N GLY A 14 -4.73 -17.22 -10.11
CA GLY A 14 -5.87 -16.67 -9.36
C GLY A 14 -5.44 -16.15 -7.99
N VAL A 15 -4.75 -16.96 -7.18
CA VAL A 15 -4.27 -16.57 -5.85
C VAL A 15 -3.33 -15.36 -5.93
N TYR A 16 -2.41 -15.36 -6.89
CA TYR A 16 -1.49 -14.24 -7.11
C TYR A 16 -2.24 -12.95 -7.42
N ALA A 17 -3.23 -13.01 -8.31
CA ALA A 17 -3.99 -11.83 -8.71
C ALA A 17 -4.92 -11.32 -7.61
N LEU A 18 -5.48 -12.21 -6.78
CA LEU A 18 -6.20 -11.83 -5.56
C LEU A 18 -5.29 -11.07 -4.59
N GLY A 19 -4.06 -11.54 -4.37
CA GLY A 19 -3.07 -10.88 -3.50
C GLY A 19 -2.50 -9.57 -4.06
N GLN A 20 -2.54 -9.39 -5.38
CA GLN A 20 -2.09 -8.17 -6.08
C GLN A 20 -3.17 -7.08 -6.21
N GLY A 21 -4.34 -7.29 -5.59
CA GLY A 21 -5.43 -6.30 -5.63
C GLY A 21 -6.26 -6.33 -6.92
N TRP A 22 -6.34 -7.46 -7.64
CA TRP A 22 -7.26 -7.54 -8.79
C TRP A 22 -8.74 -7.46 -8.36
N LEU A 23 -9.05 -7.76 -7.09
CA LEU A 23 -10.37 -7.62 -6.46
C LEU A 23 -10.44 -6.50 -5.41
N GLY A 24 -9.43 -5.63 -5.25
CA GLY A 24 -9.46 -4.62 -4.18
C GLY A 24 -8.21 -3.74 -4.10
N ALA A 25 -8.24 -2.76 -3.19
CA ALA A 25 -7.12 -1.86 -2.96
C ALA A 25 -5.86 -2.66 -2.62
N ARG A 26 -4.74 -2.30 -3.24
CA ARG A 26 -3.48 -3.00 -2.96
C ARG A 26 -3.02 -2.62 -1.56
N PRO A 27 -2.37 -3.53 -0.81
CA PRO A 27 -1.81 -3.19 0.51
C PRO A 27 -0.85 -2.00 0.46
N GLU A 28 -0.18 -1.79 -0.68
CA GLU A 28 0.70 -0.64 -0.94
C GLU A 28 -0.03 0.70 -1.08
N ASP A 29 -1.35 0.72 -1.31
CA ASP A 29 -2.17 1.93 -1.42
C ASP A 29 -2.66 2.42 -0.05
N GLU A 30 -2.59 1.59 0.99
CA GLU A 30 -3.07 1.90 2.35
C GLU A 30 -2.28 3.04 3.01
N GLY A 31 -1.01 3.23 2.58
CA GLY A 31 -0.15 4.35 2.96
C GLY A 31 -0.10 5.51 1.95
N ARG A 32 -0.73 5.36 0.78
CA ARG A 32 -0.76 6.37 -0.30
C ARG A 32 -2.14 7.03 -0.47
N ASP A 33 -3.02 6.91 0.51
CA ASP A 33 -4.31 7.60 0.48
C ASP A 33 -4.08 9.12 0.51
N GLY A 34 -4.20 9.78 -0.64
CA GLY A 34 -4.03 11.23 -0.78
C GLY A 34 -4.97 12.04 0.13
N ARG A 35 -6.07 11.45 0.61
CA ARG A 35 -6.97 12.08 1.60
C ARG A 35 -6.34 12.15 2.99
N ARG A 36 -5.45 11.21 3.33
CA ARG A 36 -4.65 11.25 4.57
C ARG A 36 -3.46 12.21 4.47
N PHE A 37 -3.10 12.68 3.27
CA PHE A 37 -2.03 13.66 3.08
C PHE A 37 -2.33 15.00 3.76
N SER A 38 -3.63 15.36 3.88
CA SER A 38 -4.08 16.54 4.64
C SER A 38 -4.28 16.26 6.13
N GLN A 39 -4.10 15.01 6.57
CA GLN A 39 -4.27 14.62 7.96
C GLN A 39 -2.91 14.67 8.66
N GLU A 40 -2.65 15.79 9.33
CA GLU A 40 -1.43 15.97 10.10
C GLU A 40 -1.52 15.13 11.39
N LEU A 41 -0.88 13.94 11.39
CA LEU A 41 -0.95 13.00 12.53
C LEU A 41 -0.27 13.55 13.80
N ASN A 42 0.68 14.47 13.66
CA ASN A 42 1.37 15.08 14.79
C ASN A 42 1.83 16.52 14.47
N PRO A 43 0.93 17.51 14.56
CA PRO A 43 1.25 18.91 14.28
C PRO A 43 2.28 19.49 15.28
N GLY A 44 2.52 18.83 16.42
CA GLY A 44 3.50 19.24 17.43
C GLY A 44 4.89 18.63 17.27
N ALA A 45 5.11 17.72 16.31
CA ALA A 45 6.41 17.08 16.11
C ALA A 45 7.47 18.03 15.54
N VAL A 46 7.03 19.09 14.83
CA VAL A 46 7.91 20.04 14.17
C VAL A 46 8.00 21.30 15.02
N THR A 47 8.96 21.33 15.94
CA THR A 47 9.32 22.55 16.66
C THR A 47 10.46 23.25 15.92
N LEU A 48 10.19 24.43 15.36
CA LEU A 48 11.25 25.26 14.80
C LEU A 48 12.03 25.89 15.96
N ALA A 49 13.31 25.53 16.08
CA ALA A 49 14.19 26.19 17.04
C ALA A 49 14.24 27.70 16.71
N PRO A 50 14.08 28.59 17.71
CA PRO A 50 14.11 30.03 17.46
C PRO A 50 15.46 30.43 16.86
N ARG A 51 15.42 31.10 15.70
CA ARG A 51 16.59 31.63 15.03
C ARG A 51 17.23 32.69 15.93
N LYS A 52 18.40 32.38 16.49
CA LYS A 52 19.21 33.35 17.24
C LYS A 52 19.65 34.44 16.27
N THR A 53 19.09 35.63 16.42
CA THR A 53 19.51 36.81 15.65
C THR A 53 20.84 37.29 16.27
N PRO A 54 21.88 37.59 15.46
CA PRO A 54 23.17 38.06 15.95
C PRO A 54 23.09 39.44 16.63
#